data_AF-A0A955NLA7-F1
#
_entry.id   AF-A0A955NLA7-F1
#
_cell.length_a   1.000
_cell.length_b   1.000
_cell.length_c   1.000
_cell.angle_alpha   90.00
_cell.angle_beta   90.00
_cell.angle_gamma   90.00
#
_symmetry.space_group_name_H-M   'P 1'
#
loop_
_entity.id
_entity.type
_entity.pdbx_description
1 polymer ?
#
loop_
_entity_poly.entity_id
_entity_poly.type
_entity_poly.pdbx_seq_one_letter_code
_entity_poly.pdbx_strand_id
1 'polypeptide(L)'
;INPPIALYYMQGLNTTPVHGHTALFGVYGMLGIGLMLFCLKGLATRNVWKTNVLAFSFWSINIGLALMVLISVLPVGLMQTWASVDSGLWYARSAEFLQTDLMETLRWMRVIGDTIFAVGVVALGWFVLGLKTGWSLTEEVDRIGELATESAS
;
A
#
# COMPACT_ATOMS: atom_id res chain seq x y z
N ILE A 1 19.99 -3.34 -2.64
CA ILE A 1 20.27 -2.04 -3.31
C ILE A 1 21.09 -1.07 -2.45
N ASN A 2 21.92 -1.52 -1.49
CA ASN A 2 22.66 -0.63 -0.58
C ASN A 2 24.19 -0.82 -0.65
N PRO A 3 24.73 -2.05 -0.69
CA PRO A 3 26.17 -2.22 -0.90
C PRO A 3 26.59 -1.67 -2.27
N PRO A 4 27.73 -0.95 -2.40
CA PRO A 4 28.16 -0.35 -3.67
C PRO A 4 28.30 -1.36 -4.81
N ILE A 5 28.84 -2.54 -4.51
CA ILE A 5 28.97 -3.63 -5.50
C ILE A 5 27.62 -4.11 -6.01
N ALA A 6 26.61 -4.11 -5.14
CA ALA A 6 25.27 -4.54 -5.48
C ALA A 6 24.55 -3.44 -6.27
N LEU A 7 24.76 -2.17 -5.92
CA LEU A 7 24.18 -1.02 -6.62
C LEU A 7 24.69 -0.92 -8.06
N TYR A 8 25.96 -1.24 -8.31
CA TYR A 8 26.57 -1.23 -9.65
C TYR A 8 25.77 -2.05 -10.68
N TYR A 9 25.18 -3.18 -10.28
CA TYR A 9 24.37 -4.05 -11.15
C TYR A 9 22.85 -3.87 -10.99
N MET A 10 22.38 -3.20 -9.93
CA MET A 10 20.95 -3.08 -9.62
C MET A 10 20.37 -1.67 -9.82
N GLN A 11 21.21 -0.66 -10.03
CA GLN A 11 20.76 0.71 -10.16
C GLN A 11 19.86 0.89 -11.39
N GLY A 12 18.67 1.43 -11.17
CA GLY A 12 17.70 1.68 -12.24
C GLY A 12 16.95 0.42 -12.73
N LEU A 13 16.99 -0.67 -11.97
CA LEU A 13 16.19 -1.87 -12.21
C LEU A 13 14.96 -1.93 -11.29
N ASN A 14 14.05 -2.88 -11.51
CA ASN A 14 12.80 -3.02 -10.75
C ASN A 14 13.01 -3.33 -9.25
N THR A 15 14.22 -3.66 -8.80
CA THR A 15 14.57 -3.75 -7.38
C THR A 15 14.47 -2.41 -6.64
N THR A 16 14.65 -1.28 -7.33
CA THR A 16 14.43 0.06 -6.77
C THR A 16 12.94 0.32 -6.52
N PRO A 17 12.02 0.12 -7.50
CA PRO A 17 10.58 0.13 -7.25
C PRO A 17 10.09 -0.80 -6.14
N VAL A 18 10.67 -2.01 -5.97
CA VAL A 18 10.34 -2.89 -4.82
C VAL A 18 10.57 -2.15 -3.51
N HIS A 19 11.77 -1.59 -3.32
CA HIS A 19 12.09 -0.84 -2.12
C HIS A 19 11.24 0.42 -2.00
N GLY A 20 11.02 1.14 -3.11
CA GLY A 20 10.22 2.36 -3.14
C GLY A 20 8.79 2.15 -2.65
N HIS A 21 8.07 1.16 -3.17
CA HIS A 21 6.68 0.92 -2.76
C HIS A 21 6.59 0.43 -1.31
N THR A 22 7.47 -0.50 -0.92
CA THR A 22 7.47 -1.04 0.46
C THR A 22 7.88 -0.02 1.50
N ALA A 23 8.87 0.83 1.22
CA ALA A 23 9.34 1.86 2.14
C ALA A 23 8.43 3.09 2.15
N LEU A 24 8.10 3.65 0.97
CA LEU A 24 7.30 4.87 0.90
C LEU A 24 5.88 4.63 1.41
N PHE A 25 5.17 3.68 0.80
CA PHE A 25 3.79 3.44 1.15
C PHE A 25 3.67 2.59 2.41
N GLY A 26 4.44 1.51 2.52
CA GLY A 26 4.38 0.61 3.68
C GLY A 26 4.75 1.27 5.01
N VAL A 27 5.66 2.25 5.01
CA VAL A 27 6.01 3.01 6.23
C VAL A 27 5.28 4.35 6.27
N TYR A 28 5.64 5.28 5.39
CA TYR A 28 5.12 6.65 5.48
C TYR A 28 3.63 6.75 5.12
N GLY A 29 3.17 5.96 4.14
CA GLY A 29 1.74 5.89 3.80
C GLY A 29 0.90 5.38 4.96
N MET A 30 1.31 4.26 5.58
CA MET A 30 0.59 3.68 6.73
C MET A 30 0.63 4.59 7.97
N LEU A 31 1.77 5.23 8.26
CA LEU A 31 1.86 6.23 9.32
C LEU A 31 0.96 7.44 9.05
N GLY A 32 0.92 7.92 7.81
CA GLY A 32 0.04 9.02 7.39
C GLY A 32 -1.44 8.67 7.57
N ILE A 33 -1.86 7.47 7.18
CA ILE A 33 -3.23 6.98 7.39
C ILE A 33 -3.54 6.88 8.89
N GLY A 34 -2.60 6.37 9.71
CA GLY A 34 -2.77 6.29 11.15
C GLY A 34 -2.98 7.66 11.80
N LEU A 35 -2.14 8.65 11.46
CA LEU A 35 -2.28 10.01 11.97
C LEU A 35 -3.58 10.67 11.50
N MET A 36 -3.95 10.49 10.24
CA MET A 36 -5.22 11.00 9.69
C MET A 36 -6.42 10.46 10.49
N LEU A 37 -6.47 9.14 10.71
CA LEU A 37 -7.55 8.50 11.45
C LEU A 37 -7.58 8.94 12.92
N PHE A 38 -6.41 9.15 13.53
CA PHE A 38 -6.30 9.69 14.88
C PHE A 38 -6.92 11.09 14.98
N CYS A 39 -6.56 12.00 14.07
CA CYS A 39 -7.14 13.35 14.02
C CYS A 39 -8.65 13.31 13.78
N LEU A 40 -9.11 12.46 12.86
CA LEU A 40 -10.54 12.28 12.58
C LEU A 40 -11.29 11.73 13.80
N LYS A 41 -10.69 10.82 14.57
CA LYS A 41 -11.31 10.28 15.78
C LYS A 41 -11.48 11.34 16.86
N GLY A 42 -10.51 12.24 17.02
CA GLY A 42 -10.60 13.37 17.96
C GLY A 42 -11.66 14.42 17.57
N LEU A 43 -11.99 14.53 16.27
CA LEU A 43 -13.04 15.45 15.79
C LEU A 43 -14.45 14.82 15.83
N ALA A 44 -14.54 13.51 15.60
CA ALA A 44 -15.79 12.75 15.53
C ALA A 44 -16.01 11.85 16.76
N THR A 45 -15.68 12.36 17.96
CA THR A 45 -15.65 11.63 19.23
C THR A 45 -17.01 11.12 19.71
N ARG A 46 -18.11 11.62 19.15
CA ARG A 46 -19.45 11.43 19.73
C ARG A 46 -20.05 10.03 19.49
N ASN A 47 -19.64 9.34 18.44
CA ASN A 47 -20.23 8.07 18.02
C ASN A 47 -19.17 7.00 17.78
N VAL A 48 -19.53 5.74 18.01
CA VAL A 48 -18.71 4.57 17.70
C VAL A 48 -18.56 4.43 16.17
N TRP A 49 -17.35 4.09 15.71
CA TRP A 49 -17.06 3.93 14.29
C TRP A 49 -17.33 2.49 13.82
N LYS A 50 -17.74 2.33 12.56
CA LYS A 50 -17.87 1.00 11.94
C LYS A 50 -16.50 0.40 11.61
N THR A 51 -15.93 -0.33 12.58
CA THR A 51 -14.59 -0.93 12.49
C THR A 51 -14.44 -1.92 11.33
N ASN A 52 -15.52 -2.58 10.88
CA ASN A 52 -15.45 -3.59 9.82
C ASN A 52 -14.93 -3.05 8.48
N VAL A 53 -15.37 -1.84 8.10
CA VAL A 53 -14.92 -1.20 6.83
C VAL A 53 -13.45 -0.80 6.93
N LEU A 54 -13.04 -0.29 8.10
CA LEU A 54 -11.67 0.12 8.35
C LEU A 54 -10.72 -1.09 8.39
N ALA A 55 -11.14 -2.19 9.03
CA ALA A 55 -10.40 -3.45 9.05
C ALA A 55 -10.25 -4.04 7.64
N PHE A 56 -11.33 -4.04 6.84
CA PHE A 56 -11.27 -4.47 5.45
C PHE A 56 -10.28 -3.63 4.64
N SER A 57 -10.34 -2.31 4.75
CA SER A 57 -9.41 -1.40 4.06
C SER A 57 -7.96 -1.67 4.47
N PHE A 58 -7.70 -1.80 5.77
CA PHE A 58 -6.37 -2.11 6.29
C PHE A 58 -5.79 -3.39 5.70
N TRP A 59 -6.56 -4.49 5.73
CA TRP A 59 -6.09 -5.76 5.18
C TRP A 59 -5.93 -5.72 3.66
N SER A 60 -6.88 -5.12 2.95
CA SER A 60 -6.83 -5.02 1.48
C SER A 60 -5.62 -4.21 1.02
N ILE A 61 -5.31 -3.10 1.69
CA ILE A 61 -4.13 -2.27 1.38
C ILE A 61 -2.83 -3.05 1.62
N ASN A 62 -2.69 -3.73 2.76
CA ASN A 62 -1.46 -4.48 3.08
C ASN A 62 -1.28 -5.72 2.18
N ILE A 63 -2.35 -6.47 1.94
CA ILE A 63 -2.32 -7.64 1.06
C ILE A 63 -2.05 -7.21 -0.38
N GLY A 64 -2.71 -6.15 -0.87
CA GLY A 64 -2.46 -5.60 -2.20
C GLY A 64 -1.01 -5.18 -2.40
N LEU A 65 -0.43 -4.46 -1.42
CA LEU A 65 0.98 -4.06 -1.44
C LEU A 65 1.93 -5.28 -1.41
N ALA A 66 1.63 -6.30 -0.62
CA ALA A 66 2.42 -7.52 -0.58
C ALA A 66 2.35 -8.27 -1.93
N LEU A 67 1.16 -8.43 -2.49
CA LEU A 67 0.95 -9.16 -3.75
C LEU A 67 1.62 -8.45 -4.94
N MET A 68 1.47 -7.13 -5.06
CA MET A 68 2.10 -6.39 -6.16
C MET A 68 3.63 -6.54 -6.14
N VAL A 69 4.23 -6.58 -4.95
CA VAL A 69 5.68 -6.71 -4.80
C VAL A 69 6.11 -8.16 -5.03
N LEU A 70 5.49 -9.12 -4.37
CA LEU A 70 5.95 -10.51 -4.36
C LEU A 70 5.69 -11.25 -5.67
N ILE A 71 4.56 -10.98 -6.33
CA ILE A 71 4.16 -11.71 -7.54
C ILE A 71 4.76 -11.07 -8.80
N SER A 72 5.02 -9.77 -8.78
CA SER A 72 5.45 -9.03 -9.98
C SER A 72 6.81 -8.34 -9.82
N VAL A 73 6.87 -7.27 -9.02
CA VAL A 73 8.00 -6.33 -9.08
C VAL A 73 9.30 -6.97 -8.57
N LEU A 74 9.23 -7.84 -7.56
CA LEU A 74 10.38 -8.56 -7.02
C LEU A 74 10.92 -9.62 -8.00
N PRO A 75 10.11 -10.55 -8.53
CA PRO A 75 10.59 -11.49 -9.56
C PRO A 75 11.21 -10.80 -10.78
N VAL A 76 10.56 -9.75 -11.29
CA VAL A 76 11.07 -8.96 -12.42
C VAL A 76 12.40 -8.30 -12.07
N GLY A 77 12.51 -7.71 -10.87
CA GLY A 77 13.74 -7.08 -10.40
C GLY A 77 14.90 -8.07 -10.23
N LEU A 78 14.63 -9.29 -9.74
CA LEU A 78 15.63 -10.35 -9.60
C LEU A 78 16.14 -10.83 -10.95
N MET A 79 15.25 -11.07 -11.91
CA MET A 79 15.66 -11.48 -13.26
C MET A 79 16.45 -10.38 -13.98
N GLN A 80 16.03 -9.11 -13.86
CA GLN A 80 16.80 -7.98 -14.39
C GLN A 80 18.18 -7.89 -13.76
N THR A 81 18.28 -8.11 -12.44
CA THR A 81 19.57 -8.08 -11.73
C THR A 81 20.48 -9.19 -12.23
N TRP A 82 19.94 -10.40 -12.41
CA TRP A 82 20.70 -11.54 -12.92
C TRP A 82 21.20 -11.29 -14.35
N ALA A 83 20.32 -10.80 -15.24
CA ALA A 83 20.71 -10.42 -16.60
C ALA A 83 21.76 -9.29 -16.63
N SER A 84 21.68 -8.34 -15.69
CA SER A 84 22.66 -7.25 -15.59
C SER A 84 24.03 -7.73 -15.14
N VAL A 85 24.11 -8.78 -14.31
CA VAL A 85 25.37 -9.36 -13.86
C VAL A 85 26.02 -10.19 -14.97
N ASP A 86 25.21 -10.95 -15.71
CA ASP A 86 25.71 -11.88 -16.73
C ASP A 86 26.07 -11.19 -18.05
N SER A 87 25.14 -10.37 -18.58
CA SER A 87 25.25 -9.76 -19.91
C SER A 87 25.44 -8.23 -19.89
N GLY A 88 25.34 -7.61 -18.71
CA GLY A 88 25.48 -6.16 -18.51
C GLY A 88 24.15 -5.39 -18.49
N LEU A 89 24.19 -4.16 -17.96
CA LEU A 89 23.00 -3.33 -17.74
C LEU A 89 22.25 -2.96 -19.03
N TRP A 90 22.98 -2.82 -20.14
CA TRP A 90 22.42 -2.53 -21.45
C TRP A 90 21.43 -3.63 -21.90
N TYR A 91 21.76 -4.89 -21.62
CA TYR A 91 20.91 -6.03 -21.95
C TYR A 91 19.73 -6.14 -20.99
N ALA A 92 19.95 -5.95 -19.68
CA ALA A 92 18.87 -5.97 -18.68
C ALA A 92 17.78 -4.90 -18.89
N ARG A 93 18.10 -3.85 -19.67
CA ARG A 93 17.17 -2.77 -20.07
C ARG A 93 16.79 -2.81 -21.55
N SER A 94 17.26 -3.79 -22.29
CA SER A 94 16.96 -3.96 -23.72
C SER A 94 15.48 -4.27 -23.94
N ALA A 95 14.96 -3.94 -25.13
CA ALA A 95 13.58 -4.24 -25.47
C ALA A 95 13.37 -5.76 -25.57
N GLU A 96 14.36 -6.46 -26.11
CA GLU A 96 14.41 -7.91 -26.28
C GLU A 96 14.20 -8.62 -24.94
N PHE A 97 14.89 -8.19 -23.88
CA PHE A 97 14.74 -8.76 -22.55
C PHE A 97 13.38 -8.41 -21.91
N LEU A 98 12.95 -7.15 -22.01
CA LEU A 98 11.73 -6.65 -21.36
C LEU A 98 10.42 -7.13 -22.02
N GLN A 99 10.48 -7.52 -23.30
CA GLN A 99 9.36 -8.03 -24.09
C GLN A 99 9.32 -9.56 -24.15
N THR A 100 10.16 -10.25 -23.36
CA THR A 100 10.01 -11.70 -23.19
C THR A 100 8.66 -12.05 -22.58
N ASP A 101 8.06 -13.17 -23.02
CA ASP A 101 6.74 -13.63 -22.56
C ASP A 101 6.64 -13.73 -21.03
N LEU A 102 7.73 -14.17 -20.37
CA LEU A 102 7.80 -14.26 -18.92
C LEU A 102 7.74 -12.88 -18.24
N MET A 103 8.47 -11.89 -18.76
CA MET A 103 8.48 -10.52 -18.23
C MET A 103 7.12 -9.85 -18.40
N GLU A 104 6.49 -10.08 -19.55
CA GLU A 104 5.14 -9.60 -19.81
C GLU A 104 4.13 -10.24 -18.85
N THR A 105 4.18 -11.56 -18.69
CA THR A 105 3.31 -12.30 -17.76
C THR A 105 3.44 -11.75 -16.34
N LEU A 106 4.65 -11.61 -15.81
CA LEU A 106 4.87 -11.10 -14.46
C LEU A 106 4.43 -9.65 -14.29
N ARG A 107 4.58 -8.81 -15.33
CA ARG A 107 4.09 -7.43 -15.33
C ARG A 107 2.57 -7.37 -15.30
N TRP A 108 1.88 -8.27 -16.01
CA TRP A 108 0.42 -8.38 -15.96
C TRP A 108 -0.08 -8.92 -14.62
N MET A 109 0.63 -9.87 -14.01
CA MET A 109 0.29 -10.38 -12.68
C MET A 109 0.26 -9.28 -11.61
N ARG A 110 0.95 -8.15 -11.84
CA ARG A 110 0.89 -6.96 -10.97
C ARG A 110 -0.53 -6.43 -10.79
N VAL A 111 -1.36 -6.51 -11.84
CA VAL A 111 -2.73 -5.97 -11.85
C VAL A 111 -3.57 -6.57 -10.74
N ILE A 112 -3.32 -7.82 -10.35
CA ILE A 112 -4.01 -8.49 -9.25
C ILE A 112 -3.74 -7.75 -7.93
N GLY A 113 -2.47 -7.47 -7.63
CA GLY A 113 -2.08 -6.73 -6.44
C GLY A 113 -2.57 -5.28 -6.47
N ASP A 114 -2.42 -4.61 -7.62
CA ASP A 114 -2.85 -3.22 -7.82
C ASP A 114 -4.37 -3.06 -7.63
N THR A 115 -5.16 -4.03 -8.09
CA THR A 115 -6.64 -4.02 -7.95
C THR A 115 -7.06 -4.18 -6.49
N ILE A 116 -6.48 -5.15 -5.77
CA ILE A 116 -6.77 -5.37 -4.34
C ILE A 116 -6.36 -4.15 -3.52
N PHE A 117 -5.22 -3.56 -3.83
CA PHE A 117 -4.76 -2.33 -3.20
C PHE A 117 -5.73 -1.17 -3.45
N ALA A 118 -6.14 -0.95 -4.70
CA ALA A 118 -7.07 0.11 -5.08
C ALA A 118 -8.42 -0.02 -4.38
N VAL A 119 -8.97 -1.24 -4.28
CA VAL A 119 -10.21 -1.51 -3.54
C VAL A 119 -10.06 -1.11 -2.06
N GLY A 120 -8.91 -1.40 -1.45
CA GLY A 120 -8.63 -1.00 -0.07
C GLY A 120 -8.58 0.52 0.12
N VAL A 121 -7.94 1.24 -0.80
CA VAL A 121 -7.88 2.71 -0.79
C VAL A 121 -9.26 3.34 -1.00
N VAL A 122 -10.06 2.81 -1.94
CA VAL A 122 -11.43 3.28 -2.18
C VAL A 122 -12.30 3.03 -0.95
N ALA A 123 -12.17 1.88 -0.29
CA ALA A 123 -12.88 1.59 0.97
C ALA A 123 -12.49 2.58 2.09
N LEU A 124 -11.22 2.98 2.19
CA LEU A 124 -10.78 4.01 3.13
C LEU A 124 -11.41 5.37 2.81
N GLY A 125 -11.38 5.78 1.54
CA GLY A 125 -12.00 7.03 1.08
C GLY A 125 -13.50 7.04 1.35
N TRP A 126 -14.18 5.93 1.09
CA TRP A 126 -15.59 5.74 1.40
C TRP A 126 -15.88 5.87 2.90
N PHE A 127 -15.03 5.29 3.76
CA PHE A 127 -15.12 5.42 5.21
C PHE A 127 -14.98 6.89 5.65
N VAL A 128 -13.97 7.60 5.15
CA VAL A 128 -13.72 9.02 5.50
C VAL A 128 -14.87 9.91 5.02
N LEU A 129 -15.37 9.72 3.80
CA LEU A 129 -16.57 10.41 3.32
C LEU A 129 -17.77 10.10 4.21
N GLY A 130 -17.87 8.84 4.65
CA GLY A 130 -18.97 8.39 5.48
C GLY A 130 -18.96 8.88 6.93
N LEU A 131 -17.83 9.36 7.43
CA LEU A 131 -17.79 10.09 8.70
C LEU A 131 -18.50 11.44 8.60
N LYS A 132 -18.43 12.11 7.43
CA LYS A 132 -19.12 13.40 7.21
C LYS A 132 -20.63 13.23 7.02
N THR A 133 -21.03 12.16 6.32
CA THR A 133 -22.43 11.90 5.92
C THR A 133 -23.17 10.97 6.89
N GLY A 134 -22.50 10.46 7.93
CA GLY A 134 -23.12 9.78 9.08
C GLY A 134 -23.28 8.25 8.95
N TRP A 135 -23.34 7.69 7.75
CA TRP A 135 -23.44 6.23 7.51
C TRP A 135 -22.23 5.39 7.95
N SER A 136 -21.08 6.00 8.25
CA SER A 136 -19.91 5.28 8.82
C SER A 136 -19.89 5.26 10.36
N LEU A 137 -20.87 5.91 10.98
CA LEU A 137 -21.06 5.93 12.43
C LEU A 137 -22.08 4.85 12.82
N THR A 138 -21.92 4.31 14.01
CA THR A 138 -22.95 3.53 14.70
C THR A 138 -23.82 4.51 15.51
N GLU A 139 -25.08 4.14 15.76
CA GLU A 139 -25.98 4.93 16.63
C GLU A 139 -25.55 4.93 18.10
N GLU A 140 -24.60 4.06 18.44
CA GLU A 140 -24.02 3.92 19.78
C GLU A 140 -23.11 5.11 20.12
N VAL A 141 -23.37 5.75 21.26
CA VAL A 141 -22.58 6.86 21.79
C VAL A 141 -21.26 6.30 22.30
N ASP A 142 -20.15 6.92 21.91
CA ASP A 142 -18.84 6.49 22.40
C ASP A 142 -18.73 6.80 23.91
N ARG A 143 -18.06 5.93 24.67
CA ARG A 143 -17.89 6.05 26.12
C ARG A 143 -17.20 7.36 26.53
N ILE A 144 -16.36 7.91 25.64
CA ILE A 144 -15.74 9.23 25.80
C ILE A 144 -16.77 10.35 25.65
N GLY A 145 -17.74 10.18 24.74
CA GLY A 145 -18.87 11.08 24.59
C GLY A 145 -19.76 11.08 25.83
N GLU A 146 -20.03 9.90 26.41
CA GLU A 146 -20.80 9.75 27.65
C GLU A 146 -20.15 10.50 28.83
N LEU A 147 -18.85 10.30 29.05
CA LEU A 147 -18.10 10.99 30.11
C LEU A 147 -18.06 12.51 29.92
N ALA A 148 -17.96 12.98 28.68
CA ALA A 148 -18.01 14.41 28.38
C ALA A 148 -19.41 14.99 28.69
N THR A 149 -20.48 14.25 28.40
CA THR A 149 -21.85 14.67 28.74
C THR A 149 -22.11 14.64 30.25
N GLU A 150 -21.60 13.65 30.99
CA GLU A 150 -21.71 13.60 32.47
C GLU A 150 -20.93 14.74 33.14
N SER A 151 -19.78 15.15 32.59
CA SER A 151 -19.02 16.29 33.14
C SER A 151 -19.67 17.65 32.89
N ALA A 152 -20.62 17.73 31.94
CA ALA A 152 -21.29 18.95 31.53
C ALA A 152 -22.69 19.13 32.17
N SER A 153 -23.18 18.11 32.90
CA SER A 153 -24.42 18.13 33.70
C SER A 153 -24.13 18.40 35.17
#